data_AF-A0A182R8E7-F1
#
_entry.id   AF-A0A182R8E7-F1
#
_cell.length_a   1.000
_cell.length_b   1.000
_cell.length_c   1.000
_cell.angle_alpha   90.00
_cell.angle_beta   90.00
_cell.angle_gamma   90.00
#
_symmetry.space_group_name_H-M   'P 1'
#
loop_
_entity.id
_entity.type
_entity.pdbx_description
1 polymer ?
#
loop_
_entity_poly.entity_id
_entity_poly.type
_entity_poly.pdbx_seq_one_letter_code
_entity_poly.pdbx_strand_id
1 'polypeptide(L)'
;MAHIQYIDGLIREYILFRGFSNTLKVFDNELKSDKDKSFRVDKVIEQMLLLIHNHDLGGLRELWAHLNNHLFRNLEHHFATAVNKLEQSVLKFYLIVAYTSSKVDKITEFFTKLSPELVSQSEWKEWFFFPFCKNPRNMQHLQFALRNNGKIRC
;
A
#
# COMPACT_ATOMS: atom_id res chain seq x y z
N MET A 1 16.63 -10.70 -6.85
CA MET A 1 17.13 -10.47 -5.46
C MET A 1 18.64 -10.33 -5.41
N ALA A 2 19.42 -11.24 -6.01
CA ALA A 2 20.88 -11.09 -6.07
C ALA A 2 21.32 -9.82 -6.84
N HIS A 3 20.63 -9.43 -7.92
CA HIS A 3 21.14 -8.42 -8.85
C HIS A 3 21.30 -7.01 -8.26
N ILE A 4 20.36 -6.51 -7.45
CA ILE A 4 20.45 -5.16 -6.85
C ILE A 4 21.52 -5.13 -5.76
N GLN A 5 21.49 -6.09 -4.82
CA GLN A 5 22.52 -6.19 -3.78
C GLN A 5 23.92 -6.47 -4.35
N TYR A 6 23.98 -7.21 -5.47
CA TYR A 6 25.19 -7.44 -6.23
C TYR A 6 25.69 -6.15 -6.87
N ILE A 7 24.82 -5.37 -7.51
CA ILE A 7 25.16 -4.05 -8.04
C ILE A 7 25.63 -3.11 -6.92
N ASP A 8 24.94 -3.07 -5.77
CA ASP A 8 25.36 -2.27 -4.62
C ASP A 8 26.75 -2.69 -4.13
N GLY A 9 27.04 -3.99 -4.14
CA GLY A 9 28.36 -4.56 -3.88
C GLY A 9 29.41 -4.08 -4.88
N LEU A 10 29.12 -4.17 -6.18
CA LEU A 10 30.02 -3.69 -7.25
C LEU A 10 30.28 -2.18 -7.14
N ILE A 11 29.25 -1.39 -6.83
CA ILE A 11 29.38 0.06 -6.64
C ILE A 11 30.26 0.35 -5.42
N ARG A 12 30.08 -0.36 -4.30
CA ARG A 12 30.96 -0.23 -3.12
C ARG A 12 32.42 -0.54 -3.48
N GLU A 13 32.66 -1.66 -4.15
CA GLU A 13 34.01 -2.06 -4.56
C GLU A 13 34.66 -1.03 -5.48
N TYR A 14 33.90 -0.49 -6.44
CA TYR A 14 34.37 0.56 -7.34
C TYR A 14 34.74 1.86 -6.60
N ILE A 15 33.85 2.34 -5.73
CA ILE A 15 34.07 3.57 -4.95
C ILE A 15 35.27 3.41 -4.01
N LEU A 16 35.40 2.24 -3.38
CA LEU A 16 36.52 1.91 -2.51
C LEU A 16 37.84 1.85 -3.29
N PHE A 17 37.85 1.19 -4.46
CA PHE A 17 39.03 1.09 -5.32
C PHE A 17 39.56 2.46 -5.77
N ARG A 18 38.66 3.43 -6.01
CA ARG A 18 39.04 4.81 -6.37
C ARG A 18 39.49 5.66 -5.18
N GLY A 19 39.37 5.17 -3.95
CA GLY A 19 39.73 5.90 -2.73
C GLY A 19 38.68 6.95 -2.30
N PHE A 20 37.44 6.85 -2.77
CA PHE A 20 36.39 7.82 -2.49
C PHE A 20 35.68 7.54 -1.14
N SER A 21 36.46 7.51 -0.06
CA SER A 21 36.00 7.09 1.28
C SER A 21 34.82 7.92 1.82
N ASN A 22 34.76 9.22 1.50
CA ASN A 22 33.64 10.07 1.91
C ASN A 22 32.36 9.73 1.12
N THR A 23 32.47 9.50 -0.19
CA THR A 23 31.36 9.07 -1.04
C THR A 23 30.82 7.71 -0.61
N LEU A 24 31.71 6.78 -0.26
CA LEU A 24 31.32 5.46 0.25
C LEU A 24 30.48 5.56 1.53
N LYS A 25 30.91 6.41 2.48
CA LYS A 25 30.14 6.66 3.72
C LYS A 25 28.76 7.24 3.44
N VAL A 26 28.67 8.21 2.51
CA VAL A 26 27.39 8.81 2.12
C VAL A 26 26.50 7.77 1.46
N PHE A 27 27.03 7.00 0.51
CA PHE A 27 26.30 5.92 -0.17
C PHE A 27 25.73 4.88 0.82
N ASP A 28 26.54 4.45 1.78
CA ASP A 28 26.11 3.51 2.82
C ASP A 28 25.01 4.06 3.73
N ASN A 29 25.05 5.36 4.02
CA ASN A 29 24.03 6.01 4.82
C ASN A 29 22.72 6.15 4.04
N GLU A 30 22.79 6.55 2.78
CA GLU A 30 21.63 6.65 1.88
C GLU A 30 20.95 5.29 1.70
N LEU A 31 21.73 4.21 1.52
CA LEU A 31 21.20 2.84 1.45
C LEU A 31 20.48 2.40 2.74
N LYS A 32 20.94 2.86 3.91
CA LYS A 32 20.27 2.57 5.19
C LYS A 32 18.99 3.37 5.37
N SER A 33 18.93 4.58 4.81
CA SER A 33 17.75 5.45 4.86
C SER A 33 16.80 5.27 3.69
N ASP A 34 17.07 4.33 2.77
CA ASP A 34 16.27 4.08 1.58
C ASP A 34 14.83 3.70 1.96
N LYS A 35 13.92 4.67 1.80
CA LYS A 35 12.49 4.52 2.08
C LYS A 35 11.82 3.55 1.13
N ASP A 36 12.40 3.33 -0.05
CA ASP A 36 11.87 2.40 -1.04
C ASP A 36 12.06 0.95 -0.62
N LYS A 37 12.91 0.69 0.39
CA LYS A 37 13.34 -0.67 0.76
C LYS A 37 13.78 -1.44 -0.49
N SER A 38 14.40 -0.74 -1.44
CA SER A 38 14.75 -1.22 -2.79
C SER A 38 13.58 -1.81 -3.60
N PHE A 39 12.36 -1.30 -3.42
CA PHE A 39 11.11 -1.81 -3.99
C PHE A 39 10.88 -3.31 -3.76
N ARG A 40 11.36 -3.81 -2.62
CA ARG A 40 11.11 -5.20 -2.23
C ARG A 40 9.63 -5.38 -1.95
N VAL A 41 8.95 -6.10 -2.86
CA VAL A 41 7.51 -6.34 -2.81
C VAL A 41 7.07 -6.84 -1.42
N ASP A 42 7.78 -7.79 -0.83
CA ASP A 42 7.47 -8.31 0.51
C ASP A 42 7.46 -7.21 1.57
N LYS A 43 8.42 -6.29 1.51
CA LYS A 43 8.60 -5.21 2.47
C LYS A 43 7.63 -4.04 2.27
N VAL A 44 7.20 -3.82 1.03
CA VAL A 44 6.12 -2.88 0.70
C VAL A 44 4.79 -3.44 1.19
N ILE A 45 4.51 -4.73 0.94
CA ILE A 45 3.30 -5.39 1.44
C ILE A 45 3.28 -5.40 2.97
N GLU A 46 4.39 -5.75 3.62
CA GLU A 46 4.51 -5.71 5.09
C GLU A 46 4.22 -4.31 5.64
N GLN A 47 4.76 -3.26 4.99
CA GLN A 47 4.49 -1.87 5.38
C GLN A 47 3.01 -1.50 5.19
N MET A 48 2.43 -1.89 4.07
CA MET A 48 1.03 -1.61 3.75
C MET A 48 0.10 -2.27 4.76
N LEU A 49 0.35 -3.55 5.09
CA LEU A 49 -0.41 -4.28 6.11
C LEU A 49 -0.23 -3.65 7.49
N LEU A 50 0.98 -3.22 7.86
CA LEU A 50 1.24 -2.54 9.13
C LEU A 50 0.42 -1.25 9.26
N LEU A 51 0.39 -0.41 8.21
CA LEU A 51 -0.40 0.82 8.18
C LEU A 51 -1.90 0.55 8.29
N ILE A 52 -2.39 -0.51 7.63
CA ILE A 52 -3.78 -0.94 7.69
C ILE A 52 -4.16 -1.42 9.11
N HIS A 53 -3.35 -2.29 9.71
CA HIS A 53 -3.60 -2.79 11.07
C HIS A 53 -3.48 -1.71 12.15
N ASN A 54 -2.64 -0.70 11.92
CA ASN A 54 -2.52 0.47 12.79
C ASN A 54 -3.61 1.53 12.55
N HIS A 55 -4.47 1.33 11.54
CA HIS A 55 -5.51 2.29 11.15
C HIS A 55 -4.95 3.67 10.79
N ASP A 56 -3.78 3.70 10.16
CA ASP A 56 -3.14 4.91 9.67
C ASP A 56 -3.47 5.13 8.18
N LEU A 57 -4.60 5.79 7.93
CA LEU A 57 -5.03 6.13 6.58
C LEU A 57 -4.08 7.13 5.90
N GLY A 58 -3.49 8.05 6.67
CA GLY A 58 -2.58 9.07 6.12
C GLY A 58 -1.33 8.43 5.55
N GLY A 59 -0.63 7.65 6.38
CA GLY A 59 0.55 6.91 5.95
C GLY A 59 0.27 5.92 4.81
N LEU A 60 -0.92 5.30 4.79
CA LEU A 60 -1.31 4.41 3.69
C LEU A 60 -1.45 5.16 2.35
N ARG A 61 -2.08 6.34 2.35
CA ARG A 61 -2.20 7.18 1.14
C ARG A 61 -0.85 7.71 0.68
N GLU A 62 0.01 8.14 1.60
CA GLU A 62 1.36 8.59 1.29
C GLU A 62 2.19 7.46 0.64
N LEU A 63 2.14 6.25 1.21
CA LEU A 63 2.80 5.08 0.63
C LEU A 63 2.27 4.78 -0.78
N TRP A 64 0.96 4.81 -0.98
CA TRP A 64 0.36 4.55 -2.29
C TRP A 64 0.75 5.61 -3.34
N ALA A 65 0.72 6.89 -2.96
CA ALA A 65 1.15 8.00 -3.82
C ALA A 65 2.63 7.87 -4.21
N HIS A 66 3.47 7.44 -3.26
CA HIS A 66 4.88 7.16 -3.50
C HIS A 66 5.07 6.02 -4.52
N LEU A 67 4.35 4.90 -4.37
CA LEU A 67 4.38 3.81 -5.34
C LEU A 67 3.89 4.26 -6.72
N ASN A 68 2.84 5.10 -6.79
CA ASN A 68 2.38 5.69 -8.05
C ASN A 68 3.48 6.50 -8.73
N ASN A 69 4.18 7.35 -7.97
CA ASN A 69 5.18 8.29 -8.48
C ASN A 69 6.54 7.65 -8.83
N HIS A 70 6.85 6.46 -8.34
CA HIS A 70 8.16 5.83 -8.56
C HIS A 70 8.08 4.48 -9.28
N LEU A 71 7.04 3.70 -9.01
CA LEU A 71 6.88 2.36 -9.57
C LEU A 71 5.84 2.35 -10.70
N PHE A 72 4.61 2.76 -10.41
CA PHE A 72 3.50 2.58 -11.35
C PHE A 72 3.54 3.53 -12.55
N ARG A 73 4.17 4.71 -12.42
CA ARG A 73 4.40 5.62 -13.57
C ARG A 73 5.23 5.01 -14.70
N ASN A 74 6.03 3.98 -14.40
CA ASN A 74 6.90 3.31 -15.37
C ASN A 74 6.25 2.06 -15.96
N LEU A 75 5.05 1.69 -15.49
CA LEU A 75 4.30 0.55 -16.03
C LEU A 75 3.62 0.92 -17.35
N GLU A 76 3.51 -0.07 -18.23
CA GLU A 76 2.71 0.07 -19.45
C GLU A 76 1.24 0.36 -19.11
N HIS A 77 0.59 1.15 -19.97
CA HIS A 77 -0.79 1.60 -19.75
C HIS A 77 -1.79 0.48 -19.51
N HIS A 78 -1.55 -0.72 -20.05
CA HIS A 78 -2.44 -1.86 -19.86
C HIS A 78 -2.48 -2.36 -18.40
N PHE A 79 -1.48 -2.02 -17.57
CA PHE A 79 -1.48 -2.32 -16.14
C PHE A 79 -2.24 -1.30 -15.29
N ALA A 80 -2.59 -0.13 -15.84
CA ALA A 80 -3.26 0.94 -15.08
C ALA A 80 -4.58 0.45 -14.44
N THR A 81 -5.34 -0.38 -15.15
CA THR A 81 -6.56 -0.99 -14.61
C THR A 81 -6.29 -1.93 -13.44
N ALA A 82 -5.19 -2.71 -13.49
CA ALA A 82 -4.81 -3.62 -12.42
C ALA A 82 -4.34 -2.86 -11.17
N VAL A 83 -3.55 -1.79 -11.37
CA VAL A 83 -3.11 -0.90 -10.28
C VAL A 83 -4.30 -0.23 -9.60
N ASN A 84 -5.26 0.30 -10.36
CA ASN A 84 -6.46 0.89 -9.78
C ASN A 84 -7.28 -0.17 -8.99
N LYS A 85 -7.49 -1.37 -9.55
CA LYS A 85 -8.17 -2.46 -8.82
C LYS A 85 -7.46 -2.82 -7.51
N LEU A 86 -6.12 -2.80 -7.51
CA LEU A 86 -5.34 -3.04 -6.30
C LEU A 86 -5.55 -1.91 -5.28
N GLU A 87 -5.53 -0.65 -5.70
CA GLU A 87 -5.83 0.51 -4.84
C GLU A 87 -7.18 0.35 -4.15
N GLN A 88 -8.23 0.07 -4.94
CA GLN A 88 -9.58 -0.10 -4.41
C GLN A 88 -9.67 -1.28 -3.44
N SER A 89 -8.95 -2.37 -3.71
CA SER A 89 -8.91 -3.54 -2.83
C SER A 89 -8.20 -3.23 -1.50
N VAL A 90 -7.13 -2.45 -1.52
CA VAL A 90 -6.39 -2.00 -0.33
C VAL A 90 -7.25 -1.10 0.55
N LEU A 91 -7.96 -0.13 -0.04
CA LEU A 91 -8.86 0.75 0.68
C LEU A 91 -10.07 0.00 1.29
N LYS A 92 -10.65 -0.95 0.55
CA LYS A 92 -11.72 -1.83 1.06
C LYS A 92 -11.22 -2.71 2.21
N PHE A 93 -10.00 -3.24 2.10
CA PHE A 93 -9.39 -4.02 3.18
C PHE A 93 -9.15 -3.18 4.43
N TYR A 94 -8.69 -1.94 4.29
CA TYR A 94 -8.57 -0.98 5.40
C TYR A 94 -9.90 -0.81 6.15
N LEU A 95 -11.00 -0.59 5.43
CA LEU A 95 -12.33 -0.46 6.03
C LEU A 95 -12.78 -1.72 6.77
N ILE A 96 -12.54 -2.89 6.19
CA ILE A 96 -12.82 -4.18 6.83
C ILE A 96 -12.05 -4.29 8.15
N VAL A 97 -10.75 -4.02 8.15
CA VAL A 97 -9.90 -4.14 9.34
C VAL A 97 -10.36 -3.15 10.44
N ALA A 98 -10.65 -1.90 10.06
CA ALA A 98 -11.20 -0.90 10.97
C ALA A 98 -12.53 -1.34 11.59
N TYR A 99 -13.41 -1.94 10.80
CA TYR A 99 -14.68 -2.48 11.26
C TYR A 99 -14.51 -3.66 12.20
N THR A 100 -13.66 -4.64 11.84
CA THR A 100 -13.40 -5.80 12.71
C THR A 100 -12.74 -5.41 14.03
N SER A 101 -12.02 -4.28 14.05
CA SER A 101 -11.39 -3.71 15.25
C SER A 101 -12.32 -2.75 16.01
N SER A 102 -13.58 -2.62 15.61
CA SER A 102 -14.58 -1.69 16.18
C SER A 102 -14.15 -0.22 16.20
N LYS A 103 -13.30 0.20 15.25
CA LYS A 103 -12.78 1.58 15.11
C LYS A 103 -13.69 2.44 14.23
N VAL A 104 -14.89 2.73 14.74
CA VAL A 104 -15.93 3.51 14.00
C VAL A 104 -15.47 4.93 13.69
N ASP A 105 -14.64 5.51 14.55
CA ASP A 105 -13.97 6.81 14.35
C ASP A 105 -13.12 6.81 13.08
N LYS A 106 -12.34 5.75 12.85
CA LYS A 106 -11.49 5.60 11.65
C LYS A 106 -12.27 5.33 10.38
N ILE A 107 -13.39 4.62 10.48
CA ILE A 107 -14.32 4.44 9.35
C ILE A 107 -14.93 5.79 8.97
N THR A 108 -15.34 6.58 9.95
CA THR A 108 -15.90 7.92 9.73
C THR A 108 -14.86 8.83 9.09
N GLU A 109 -13.64 8.85 9.63
CA GLU A 109 -12.49 9.59 9.08
C GLU A 109 -12.23 9.21 7.61
N PHE A 110 -12.26 7.92 7.29
CA PHE A 110 -12.10 7.42 5.93
C PHE A 110 -13.12 8.03 4.98
N PHE A 111 -14.42 7.93 5.30
CA PHE A 111 -15.45 8.46 4.43
C PHE A 111 -15.41 9.98 4.37
N THR A 112 -15.13 10.68 5.46
CA THR A 112 -14.97 12.14 5.43
C THR A 112 -13.86 12.58 4.47
N LYS A 113 -12.72 11.90 4.46
CA LYS A 113 -11.57 12.26 3.62
C LYS A 113 -11.70 11.80 2.17
N LEU A 114 -12.26 10.61 1.93
CA LEU A 114 -12.22 9.96 0.63
C LEU A 114 -13.53 10.02 -0.15
N SER A 115 -14.67 10.38 0.47
CA SER A 115 -15.96 10.47 -0.24
C SER A 115 -15.90 11.32 -1.52
N PRO A 116 -15.26 12.51 -1.56
CA PRO A 116 -15.23 13.33 -2.78
C PRO A 116 -14.61 12.60 -3.99
N GLU A 117 -13.60 11.76 -3.73
CA GLU A 117 -12.88 11.01 -4.75
C GLU A 117 -13.68 9.74 -5.15
N LEU A 118 -14.22 9.05 -4.14
CA LEU A 118 -14.88 7.74 -4.29
C LEU A 118 -16.31 7.82 -4.85
N VAL A 119 -17.01 8.95 -4.71
CA VAL A 119 -18.39 9.12 -5.23
C VAL A 119 -18.46 8.95 -6.75
N SER A 120 -17.38 9.28 -7.45
CA SER A 120 -17.28 9.11 -8.91
C SER A 120 -17.23 7.63 -9.35
N GLN A 121 -16.93 6.72 -8.42
CA GLN A 121 -16.70 5.31 -8.70
C GLN A 121 -17.94 4.47 -8.32
N SER A 122 -18.52 3.81 -9.32
CA SER A 122 -19.76 3.03 -9.14
C SER A 122 -19.62 1.88 -8.13
N GLU A 123 -18.43 1.29 -8.00
CA GLU A 123 -18.15 0.17 -7.09
C GLU A 123 -18.17 0.54 -5.60
N TRP A 124 -18.11 1.83 -5.27
CA TRP A 124 -18.14 2.32 -3.88
C TRP A 124 -19.54 2.62 -3.37
N LYS A 125 -20.54 2.69 -4.26
CA LYS A 125 -21.94 3.01 -3.91
C LYS A 125 -22.48 2.14 -2.78
N GLU A 126 -22.21 0.84 -2.82
CA GLU A 126 -22.65 -0.10 -1.79
C GLU A 126 -21.85 0.01 -0.48
N TRP A 127 -20.60 0.46 -0.56
CA TRP A 127 -19.72 0.65 0.59
C TRP A 127 -20.04 1.93 1.38
N PHE A 128 -20.70 2.93 0.79
CA PHE A 128 -21.15 4.11 1.55
C PHE A 128 -22.22 3.78 2.60
N PHE A 129 -22.92 2.64 2.48
CA PHE A 129 -23.85 2.17 3.50
C PHE A 129 -23.13 1.52 4.71
N PHE A 130 -21.83 1.22 4.57
CA PHE A 130 -21.03 0.51 5.55
C PHE A 130 -21.04 1.13 6.96
N PRO A 131 -20.91 2.47 7.15
CA PRO A 131 -20.95 3.09 8.48
C PRO A 131 -22.31 2.94 9.20
N PHE A 132 -23.39 2.72 8.44
CA PHE A 132 -24.75 2.64 8.97
C PHE A 132 -25.18 1.21 9.31
N CYS A 133 -24.35 0.21 8.98
CA CYS A 133 -24.64 -1.20 9.23
C CYS A 133 -24.41 -1.58 10.70
N LYS A 134 -25.50 -1.55 11.49
CA LYS A 134 -25.49 -1.98 12.91
C LYS A 134 -25.25 -3.49 13.11
N ASN A 135 -25.40 -4.31 12.07
CA ASN A 135 -25.20 -5.77 12.15
C ASN A 135 -24.57 -6.33 10.86
N PRO A 136 -23.38 -6.98 10.93
CA PRO A 136 -22.64 -7.45 9.76
C PRO A 136 -23.24 -8.69 9.07
N ARG A 137 -24.27 -9.31 9.65
CA ARG A 137 -24.87 -10.56 9.13
C ARG A 137 -25.81 -10.33 7.94
N ASN A 138 -26.35 -9.12 7.80
CA ASN A 138 -27.40 -8.86 6.81
C ASN A 138 -26.85 -8.46 5.43
N MET A 139 -25.56 -8.19 5.31
CA MET A 139 -24.94 -7.86 4.02
C MET A 139 -24.21 -9.11 3.51
N GLN A 140 -24.90 -9.94 2.72
CA GLN A 140 -24.34 -11.18 2.14
C GLN A 140 -23.00 -10.93 1.42
N HIS A 141 -22.82 -9.74 0.85
CA HIS A 141 -21.58 -9.32 0.18
C HIS A 141 -20.41 -9.05 1.15
N LEU A 142 -20.67 -8.56 2.37
CA LEU A 142 -19.64 -8.44 3.42
C LEU A 142 -19.23 -9.79 3.98
N GLN A 143 -20.16 -10.74 4.12
CA GLN A 143 -19.80 -12.12 4.43
C GLN A 143 -18.92 -12.71 3.31
N PHE A 144 -19.22 -12.45 2.04
CA PHE A 144 -18.39 -12.92 0.93
C PHE A 144 -16.99 -12.30 0.94
N ALA A 145 -16.86 -10.99 1.20
CA ALA A 145 -15.57 -10.31 1.32
C ALA A 145 -14.76 -10.78 2.55
N LEU A 146 -15.41 -10.94 3.70
CA LEU A 146 -14.80 -11.45 4.92
C LEU A 146 -14.40 -12.93 4.81
N ARG A 147 -15.21 -13.75 4.11
CA ARG A 147 -14.99 -15.20 3.96
C ARG A 147 -13.99 -15.55 2.86
N ASN A 148 -13.75 -14.63 1.90
CA ASN A 148 -12.75 -14.81 0.84
C ASN A 148 -11.40 -14.14 1.12
N ASN A 149 -11.16 -13.64 2.35
CA ASN A 149 -9.82 -13.31 2.88
C ASN A 149 -8.95 -14.58 2.97
N GLY A 150 -8.55 -15.10 1.81
CA GLY A 150 -7.81 -16.36 1.66
C GLY A 150 -7.75 -16.90 0.23
N LYS A 151 -8.53 -16.35 -0.72
CA LYS A 151 -8.37 -16.67 -2.15
C LYS A 151 -8.37 -15.40 -2.99
N ILE A 152 -7.20 -14.77 -3.05
CA ILE A 152 -6.81 -13.97 -4.21
C ILE A 152 -6.71 -14.97 -5.37
N ARG A 153 -7.72 -15.03 -6.24
CA ARG A 153 -7.54 -15.60 -7.58
C ARG A 153 -7.18 -14.44 -8.50
N CYS A 154 -5.94 -14.48 -8.98
CA CYS A 154 -5.48 -13.78 -10.17
C CYS A 154 -6.44 -13.97 -11.35
#